data_AF-A0A935AKF1-F1
#
_entry.id   AF-A0A935AKF1-F1
#
_cell.length_a   1.000
_cell.length_b   1.000
_cell.length_c   1.000
_cell.angle_alpha   90.00
_cell.angle_beta   90.00
_cell.angle_gamma   90.00
#
_symmetry.space_group_name_H-M   'P 1'
#
loop_
_entity.id
_entity.type
_entity.pdbx_description
1 polymer ?
#
loop_
_entity_poly.entity_id
_entity_poly.type
_entity_poly.pdbx_seq_one_letter_code
_entity_poly.pdbx_strand_id
1 'polypeptide(L)'
;MIEQHINEADLRNKILSLFEYRLFPQLMLKSTESGEHISQFTEDLVQLQAAIYYLDAHLEAHWQTDEAILSWHWRNIIKHLNIFGIDNKASATYLNHIKKYEKHELDLRKGKTPLRLDMEYFYFYKSCDVKLLRRLIYEKYKLSPEYGQLSDWRYYDLVTEVNDDVEDLYEDLDFINGNRFLISILHNGKQKTKVIFDQFLQIIEDKSIEKYQNTQGKMKEEIYVQTRHQISETRNLLDLRLESVTLVSLHRSELAKYMISKDIVI
;
A
#
# COMPACT_ATOMS: atom_id res chain seq x y z
N MET A 1 -9.41 -13.67 -19.15
CA MET A 1 -8.75 -13.38 -17.85
C MET A 1 -7.43 -12.74 -18.17
N ILE A 2 -7.23 -11.49 -17.76
CA ILE A 2 -6.17 -10.62 -18.30
C ILE A 2 -4.83 -10.88 -17.58
N GLU A 3 -4.86 -11.29 -16.31
CA GLU A 3 -3.64 -11.59 -15.54
C GLU A 3 -3.65 -13.06 -15.07
N GLN A 4 -2.91 -13.93 -15.78
CA GLN A 4 -2.94 -15.39 -15.57
C GLN A 4 -2.24 -15.86 -14.28
N HIS A 5 -1.48 -14.98 -13.62
CA HIS A 5 -0.72 -15.30 -12.40
C HIS A 5 -1.54 -15.11 -11.12
N ILE A 6 -2.76 -14.58 -11.20
CA ILE A 6 -3.64 -14.39 -10.04
C ILE A 6 -4.53 -15.62 -9.87
N ASN A 7 -4.40 -16.30 -8.72
CA ASN A 7 -5.36 -17.31 -8.28
C ASN A 7 -6.50 -16.62 -7.51
N GLU A 8 -7.73 -16.67 -8.04
CA GLU A 8 -8.89 -15.96 -7.48
C GLU A 8 -9.23 -16.38 -6.04
N ALA A 9 -9.14 -17.67 -5.71
CA ALA A 9 -9.45 -18.16 -4.37
C ALA A 9 -8.40 -17.71 -3.34
N ASP A 10 -7.13 -17.70 -3.75
CA ASP A 10 -6.02 -17.23 -2.91
C ASP A 10 -6.06 -15.70 -2.76
N LEU A 11 -6.46 -14.98 -3.80
CA LEU A 11 -6.56 -13.51 -3.78
C LEU A 11 -7.57 -13.02 -2.74
N ARG A 12 -8.76 -13.64 -2.66
CA ARG A 12 -9.76 -13.25 -1.66
C ARG A 12 -9.21 -13.41 -0.24
N ASN A 13 -8.53 -14.53 0.04
CA ASN A 13 -7.94 -14.77 1.35
C ASN A 13 -6.79 -13.80 1.63
N LYS A 14 -5.94 -13.49 0.63
CA LYS A 14 -4.89 -12.45 0.73
C LYS A 14 -5.51 -11.10 1.12
N ILE A 15 -6.58 -10.69 0.43
CA ILE A 15 -7.29 -9.43 0.72
C ILE A 15 -7.87 -9.41 2.14
N LEU A 16 -8.50 -10.49 2.60
CA LEU A 16 -9.06 -10.54 3.95
C LEU A 16 -7.98 -10.50 5.03
N SER A 17 -6.86 -11.20 4.83
CA SER A 17 -5.70 -11.11 5.72
C SER A 17 -5.15 -9.68 5.77
N LEU A 18 -5.12 -8.98 4.65
CA LEU A 18 -4.73 -7.56 4.60
C LEU A 18 -5.76 -6.66 5.31
N PHE A 19 -7.05 -6.96 5.22
CA PHE A 19 -8.08 -6.19 5.93
C PHE A 19 -7.91 -6.30 7.45
N GLU A 20 -7.62 -7.50 7.96
CA GLU A 20 -7.24 -7.71 9.36
C GLU A 20 -5.97 -6.92 9.70
N TYR A 21 -4.93 -7.06 8.87
CA TYR A 21 -3.67 -6.34 9.05
C TYR A 21 -3.82 -4.82 9.01
N ARG A 22 -4.81 -4.27 8.30
CA ARG A 22 -5.09 -2.83 8.20
C ARG A 22 -6.16 -2.32 9.20
N LEU A 23 -6.62 -3.20 10.09
CA LEU A 23 -7.60 -2.96 11.15
C LEU A 23 -8.98 -2.49 10.66
N PHE A 24 -9.40 -2.92 9.47
CA PHE A 24 -10.73 -2.61 8.97
C PHE A 24 -11.86 -3.27 9.79
N PRO A 25 -11.75 -4.53 10.22
CA PRO A 25 -12.78 -5.16 11.07
C PRO A 25 -13.03 -4.38 12.36
N GLN A 26 -11.98 -3.89 13.01
CA GLN A 26 -12.04 -3.12 14.26
C GLN A 26 -12.79 -1.80 14.06
N LEU A 27 -12.66 -1.17 12.89
CA LEU A 27 -13.45 -0.01 12.48
C LEU A 27 -14.92 -0.39 12.20
N MET A 28 -15.16 -1.48 11.46
CA MET A 28 -16.50 -1.92 11.12
C MET A 28 -17.33 -2.33 12.35
N LEU A 29 -16.67 -2.90 13.37
CA LEU A 29 -17.29 -3.21 14.67
C LEU A 29 -17.77 -1.99 15.45
N LYS A 30 -17.43 -0.76 15.02
CA LYS A 30 -17.95 0.49 15.61
C LYS A 30 -19.29 0.90 15.02
N SER A 31 -19.73 0.22 13.97
CA SER A 31 -21.04 0.42 13.36
C SER A 31 -22.17 -0.07 14.26
N THR A 32 -23.36 0.50 14.09
CA THR A 32 -24.62 -0.01 14.67
C THR A 32 -25.40 -0.90 13.69
N GLU A 33 -24.86 -1.14 12.50
CA GLU A 33 -25.48 -1.98 11.46
C GLU A 33 -25.50 -3.46 11.86
N SER A 34 -26.38 -4.23 11.24
CA SER A 34 -26.46 -5.68 11.45
C SER A 34 -25.20 -6.38 10.90
N GLY A 35 -24.91 -7.57 11.45
CA GLY A 35 -23.80 -8.39 10.97
C GLY A 35 -23.91 -8.75 9.48
N GLU A 36 -25.13 -8.91 8.97
CA GLU A 36 -25.39 -9.17 7.54
C GLU A 36 -24.99 -7.96 6.67
N HIS A 37 -25.36 -6.74 7.07
CA HIS A 37 -24.95 -5.52 6.35
C HIS A 37 -23.44 -5.30 6.41
N ILE A 38 -22.80 -5.56 7.56
CA ILE A 38 -21.34 -5.47 7.68
C ILE A 38 -20.66 -6.49 6.77
N SER A 39 -21.17 -7.73 6.71
CA SER A 39 -20.65 -8.79 5.85
C SER A 39 -20.80 -8.43 4.37
N GLN A 40 -21.95 -7.90 3.96
CA GLN A 40 -22.16 -7.46 2.57
C GLN A 40 -21.20 -6.32 2.21
N PHE A 41 -21.08 -5.31 3.08
CA PHE A 41 -20.16 -4.19 2.85
C PHE A 41 -18.70 -4.67 2.78
N THR A 42 -18.33 -5.66 3.60
CA THR A 42 -16.99 -6.26 3.57
C THR A 42 -16.73 -6.93 2.21
N GLU A 43 -17.70 -7.67 1.68
CA GLU A 43 -17.56 -8.28 0.36
C GLU A 43 -17.48 -7.22 -0.75
N ASP A 44 -18.25 -6.13 -0.65
CA ASP A 44 -18.13 -5.01 -1.60
C ASP A 44 -16.73 -4.38 -1.58
N LEU A 45 -16.13 -4.23 -0.39
CA LEU A 45 -14.74 -3.74 -0.24
C LEU A 45 -13.73 -4.75 -0.82
N VAL A 46 -13.93 -6.04 -0.62
CA VAL A 46 -13.08 -7.10 -1.18
C VAL A 46 -13.08 -7.02 -2.71
N GLN A 47 -14.26 -6.85 -3.33
CA GLN A 47 -14.37 -6.74 -4.78
C GLN A 47 -13.69 -5.47 -5.33
N LEU A 48 -13.81 -4.35 -4.62
CA LEU A 48 -13.08 -3.13 -4.97
C LEU A 48 -11.55 -3.32 -4.86
N GLN A 49 -11.08 -3.93 -3.77
CA GLN A 49 -9.66 -4.19 -3.57
C GLN A 49 -9.12 -5.14 -4.64
N ALA A 50 -9.87 -6.19 -5.00
CA ALA A 50 -9.52 -7.09 -6.09
C ALA A 50 -9.38 -6.35 -7.42
N ALA A 51 -10.29 -5.41 -7.73
CA ALA A 51 -10.19 -4.60 -8.94
C ALA A 51 -8.93 -3.70 -8.97
N ILE A 52 -8.48 -3.21 -7.81
CA ILE A 52 -7.22 -2.47 -7.66
C ILE A 52 -6.03 -3.40 -7.82
N TYR A 53 -6.04 -4.58 -7.20
CA TYR A 53 -5.00 -5.62 -7.37
C TYR A 53 -4.77 -5.99 -8.83
N TYR A 54 -5.84 -6.14 -9.62
CA TYR A 54 -5.70 -6.42 -11.05
C TYR A 54 -5.04 -5.26 -11.82
N LEU A 55 -5.26 -4.01 -11.43
CA LEU A 55 -4.55 -2.87 -12.01
C LEU A 55 -3.06 -2.92 -11.65
N ASP A 56 -2.75 -3.18 -10.39
CA ASP A 56 -1.39 -3.24 -9.88
C ASP A 56 -0.60 -4.37 -10.55
N ALA A 57 -1.13 -5.60 -10.52
CA ALA A 57 -0.56 -6.76 -11.21
C ALA A 57 -0.29 -6.52 -12.70
N HIS A 58 -1.18 -5.79 -13.38
CA HIS A 58 -0.95 -5.40 -14.77
C HIS A 58 0.27 -4.49 -14.91
N LEU A 59 0.40 -3.50 -14.03
CA LEU A 59 1.56 -2.60 -13.97
C LEU A 59 2.84 -3.34 -13.59
N GLU A 60 2.78 -4.40 -12.79
CA GLU A 60 3.97 -5.15 -12.39
C GLU A 60 4.47 -6.12 -13.48
N ALA A 61 3.53 -6.78 -14.17
CA ALA A 61 3.83 -7.78 -15.19
C ALA A 61 4.16 -7.20 -16.57
N HIS A 62 3.69 -5.98 -16.88
CA HIS A 62 3.79 -5.42 -18.24
C HIS A 62 4.66 -4.17 -18.30
N TRP A 63 5.84 -4.31 -18.92
CA TRP A 63 6.73 -3.18 -19.15
C TRP A 63 6.10 -2.11 -20.05
N GLN A 64 5.56 -2.52 -21.20
CA GLN A 64 4.80 -1.66 -22.09
C GLN A 64 3.32 -1.77 -21.71
N THR A 65 2.76 -0.67 -21.21
CA THR A 65 1.35 -0.64 -20.85
C THR A 65 0.49 -0.31 -22.08
N ASP A 66 -0.65 -0.99 -22.18
CA ASP A 66 -1.67 -0.70 -23.18
C ASP A 66 -2.72 0.24 -22.56
N GLU A 67 -2.90 1.42 -23.14
CA GLU A 67 -3.85 2.42 -22.66
C GLU A 67 -5.30 1.89 -22.64
N ALA A 68 -5.67 1.00 -23.56
CA ALA A 68 -6.98 0.37 -23.58
C ALA A 68 -7.17 -0.60 -22.41
N ILE A 69 -6.12 -1.33 -22.03
CA ILE A 69 -6.14 -2.23 -20.87
C ILE A 69 -6.18 -1.43 -19.57
N LEU A 70 -5.33 -0.42 -19.41
CA LEU A 70 -5.37 0.49 -18.26
C LEU A 70 -6.75 1.15 -18.12
N SER A 71 -7.33 1.61 -19.22
CA SER A 71 -8.69 2.17 -19.25
C SER A 71 -9.77 1.15 -18.88
N TRP A 72 -9.56 -0.13 -19.18
CA TRP A 72 -10.45 -1.21 -18.74
C TRP A 72 -10.38 -1.42 -17.22
N HIS A 73 -9.19 -1.51 -16.64
CA HIS A 73 -9.01 -1.62 -15.19
C HIS A 73 -9.64 -0.44 -14.45
N TRP A 74 -9.39 0.78 -14.91
CA TRP A 74 -10.00 1.98 -14.32
C TRP A 74 -11.52 1.98 -14.38
N ARG A 75 -12.12 1.53 -15.49
CA ARG A 75 -13.58 1.37 -15.58
C ARG A 75 -14.10 0.32 -14.61
N ASN A 76 -13.36 -0.76 -14.39
CA ASN A 76 -13.76 -1.79 -13.44
C ASN A 76 -13.72 -1.26 -11.99
N ILE A 77 -12.68 -0.54 -11.60
CA ILE A 77 -12.59 0.12 -10.29
C ILE A 77 -13.76 1.10 -10.09
N ILE A 78 -14.06 1.94 -11.09
CA ILE A 78 -15.20 2.87 -11.04
C ILE A 78 -16.54 2.13 -10.89
N LYS A 79 -16.71 1.00 -11.60
CA LYS A 79 -17.91 0.16 -11.45
C LYS A 79 -18.10 -0.31 -10.01
N HIS A 80 -17.04 -0.71 -9.33
CA HIS A 80 -17.11 -1.09 -7.92
C HIS A 80 -17.34 0.11 -7.00
N LEU A 81 -16.75 1.28 -7.27
CA LEU A 81 -17.04 2.51 -6.51
C LEU A 81 -18.52 2.93 -6.60
N ASN A 82 -19.18 2.71 -7.73
CA ASN A 82 -20.61 3.01 -7.88
C ASN A 82 -21.48 2.22 -6.88
N ILE A 83 -21.05 1.03 -6.44
CA ILE A 83 -21.76 0.23 -5.41
C ILE A 83 -21.82 0.99 -4.08
N PHE A 84 -20.79 1.80 -3.78
CA PHE A 84 -20.73 2.66 -2.60
C PHE A 84 -21.49 3.98 -2.77
N GLY A 85 -22.24 4.16 -3.87
CA GLY A 85 -22.97 5.39 -4.18
C GLY A 85 -22.08 6.53 -4.68
N ILE A 86 -20.85 6.25 -5.09
CA ILE A 86 -19.90 7.24 -5.61
C ILE A 86 -20.02 7.27 -7.13
N ASP A 87 -20.65 8.32 -7.67
CA ASP A 87 -20.80 8.46 -9.11
C ASP A 87 -19.47 8.70 -9.86
N ASN A 88 -19.51 8.60 -11.19
CA ASN A 88 -18.34 8.81 -12.05
C ASN A 88 -17.70 10.19 -11.88
N LYS A 89 -18.48 11.23 -11.55
CA LYS A 89 -17.98 12.59 -11.37
C LYS A 89 -17.19 12.70 -10.06
N ALA A 90 -17.67 12.07 -9.00
CA ALA A 90 -17.05 12.00 -7.70
C ALA A 90 -15.86 11.02 -7.67
N SER A 91 -15.88 9.96 -8.49
CA SER A 91 -14.83 8.93 -8.51
C SER A 91 -13.43 9.50 -8.72
N ALA A 92 -13.29 10.56 -9.51
CA ALA A 92 -12.01 11.24 -9.72
C ALA A 92 -11.35 11.69 -8.41
N THR A 93 -12.14 12.15 -7.43
CA THR A 93 -11.65 12.58 -6.12
C THR A 93 -11.19 11.40 -5.26
N TYR A 94 -11.88 10.27 -5.31
CA TYR A 94 -11.53 9.06 -4.55
C TYR A 94 -10.30 8.37 -5.13
N LEU A 95 -10.16 8.38 -6.46
CA LEU A 95 -9.11 7.67 -7.18
C LEU A 95 -7.84 8.50 -7.40
N ASN A 96 -7.81 9.76 -6.97
CA ASN A 96 -6.68 10.67 -7.23
C ASN A 96 -5.35 10.14 -6.67
N HIS A 97 -5.36 9.54 -5.48
CA HIS A 97 -4.14 8.97 -4.90
C HIS A 97 -3.65 7.74 -5.68
N ILE A 98 -4.56 6.85 -6.09
CA ILE A 98 -4.22 5.66 -6.89
C ILE A 98 -3.65 6.09 -8.25
N LYS A 99 -4.26 7.04 -8.94
CA LYS A 99 -3.73 7.60 -10.20
C LYS A 99 -2.34 8.20 -10.03
N LYS A 100 -2.09 8.81 -8.88
CA LYS A 100 -0.78 9.40 -8.58
C LYS A 100 0.28 8.35 -8.29
N TYR A 101 -0.10 7.24 -7.65
CA TYR A 101 0.78 6.09 -7.46
C TYR A 101 1.06 5.35 -8.78
N GLU A 102 0.04 5.09 -9.61
CA GLU A 102 0.20 4.57 -10.98
C GLU A 102 1.23 5.39 -11.76
N LYS A 103 1.18 6.73 -11.65
CA LYS A 103 2.17 7.59 -12.28
C LYS A 103 3.59 7.34 -11.77
N HIS A 104 3.78 7.05 -10.48
CA HIS A 104 5.10 6.71 -9.93
C HIS A 104 5.61 5.38 -10.51
N GLU A 105 4.75 4.36 -10.59
CA GLU A 105 5.05 3.07 -11.25
C GLU A 105 5.42 3.25 -12.72
N LEU A 106 4.66 4.07 -13.46
CA LEU A 106 4.96 4.37 -14.87
C LEU A 106 6.24 5.21 -15.05
N ASP A 107 6.58 6.04 -14.07
CA ASP A 107 7.80 6.86 -14.09
C ASP A 107 9.08 6.00 -13.96
N LEU A 108 9.02 4.82 -13.31
CA LEU A 108 10.12 3.84 -13.30
C LEU A 108 10.53 3.43 -14.71
N ARG A 109 9.54 3.26 -15.60
CA ARG A 109 9.77 2.94 -17.02
C ARG A 109 10.49 4.01 -17.81
N LYS A 110 10.52 5.23 -17.25
CA LYS A 110 11.23 6.39 -17.79
C LYS A 110 12.56 6.64 -17.05
N GLY A 111 13.00 5.68 -16.24
CA GLY A 111 14.23 5.76 -15.45
C GLY A 111 14.14 6.66 -14.22
N LYS A 112 12.93 7.07 -13.81
CA LYS A 112 12.74 7.94 -12.66
C LYS A 112 12.46 7.13 -11.41
N THR A 113 13.52 6.74 -10.72
CA THR A 113 13.46 6.02 -9.45
C THR A 113 12.62 6.74 -8.36
N PRO A 114 11.87 6.02 -7.51
CA PRO A 114 11.18 6.57 -6.34
C PRO A 114 12.13 7.12 -5.28
N LEU A 115 13.44 6.85 -5.36
CA LEU A 115 14.44 7.44 -4.45
C LEU A 115 14.55 8.96 -4.59
N ARG A 116 14.07 9.54 -5.70
CA ARG A 116 13.94 11.01 -5.86
C ARG A 116 12.85 11.63 -4.99
N LEU A 117 11.96 10.81 -4.44
CA LEU A 117 10.85 11.22 -3.60
C LEU A 117 11.24 11.05 -2.13
N ASP A 118 10.76 11.97 -1.30
CA ASP A 118 10.78 11.79 0.15
C ASP A 118 10.02 10.51 0.53
N MET A 119 10.48 9.80 1.57
CA MET A 119 9.89 8.52 2.00
C MET A 119 8.43 8.68 2.42
N GLU A 120 8.12 9.73 3.18
CA GLU A 120 6.75 9.98 3.63
C GLU A 120 5.84 10.25 2.43
N TYR A 121 6.31 11.02 1.46
CA TYR A 121 5.57 11.26 0.23
C TYR A 121 5.34 9.97 -0.56
N PHE A 122 6.37 9.15 -0.76
CA PHE A 122 6.27 7.90 -1.51
C PHE A 122 5.24 6.96 -0.86
N TYR A 123 5.45 6.60 0.41
CA TYR A 123 4.59 5.64 1.11
C TYR A 123 3.17 6.18 1.36
N PHE A 124 2.99 7.51 1.43
CA PHE A 124 1.65 8.09 1.47
C PHE A 124 0.83 7.81 0.20
N TYR A 125 1.47 7.79 -0.97
CA TYR A 125 0.79 7.41 -2.21
C TYR A 125 0.75 5.91 -2.43
N LYS A 126 1.74 5.16 -1.94
CA LYS A 126 1.73 3.71 -2.05
C LYS A 126 0.55 3.09 -1.28
N SER A 127 0.29 3.55 -0.05
CA SER A 127 -0.88 3.18 0.79
C SER A 127 -2.26 3.69 0.30
N CYS A 128 -2.40 4.06 -0.96
CA CYS A 128 -3.57 4.78 -1.48
C CYS A 128 -4.87 3.96 -1.49
N ASP A 129 -4.78 2.66 -1.73
CA ASP A 129 -5.87 1.69 -1.70
C ASP A 129 -6.41 1.50 -0.28
N VAL A 130 -5.53 1.30 0.71
CA VAL A 130 -5.86 1.21 2.13
C VAL A 130 -6.59 2.47 2.59
N LYS A 131 -6.07 3.64 2.20
CA LYS A 131 -6.68 4.93 2.53
C LYS A 131 -8.04 5.12 1.86
N LEU A 132 -8.22 4.60 0.64
CA LEU A 132 -9.52 4.61 -0.04
C LEU A 132 -10.52 3.75 0.73
N LEU A 133 -10.19 2.50 1.03
CA LEU A 133 -11.09 1.59 1.75
C LEU A 133 -11.43 2.15 3.14
N ARG A 134 -10.43 2.67 3.87
CA ARG A 134 -10.63 3.32 5.16
C ARG A 134 -11.59 4.50 5.06
N ARG A 135 -11.46 5.33 4.02
CA ARG A 135 -12.39 6.43 3.75
C ARG A 135 -13.82 5.93 3.54
N LEU A 136 -14.00 4.87 2.76
CA LEU A 136 -15.33 4.29 2.52
C LEU A 136 -15.96 3.78 3.82
N ILE A 137 -15.18 3.12 4.70
CA ILE A 137 -15.64 2.67 6.02
C ILE A 137 -16.08 3.86 6.89
N TYR A 138 -15.25 4.91 6.96
CA TYR A 138 -15.54 6.12 7.74
C TYR A 138 -16.82 6.83 7.28
N GLU A 139 -17.01 6.95 5.96
CA GLU A 139 -18.18 7.60 5.38
C GLU A 139 -19.44 6.75 5.54
N LYS A 140 -19.35 5.44 5.31
CA LYS A 140 -20.48 4.50 5.45
C LYS A 140 -21.04 4.50 6.87
N TYR A 141 -20.17 4.42 7.88
CA TYR A 141 -20.56 4.28 9.29
C TYR A 141 -20.47 5.57 10.09
N LYS A 142 -20.17 6.71 9.43
CA LYS A 142 -20.11 8.05 10.04
C LYS A 142 -19.23 8.08 11.31
N LEU A 143 -18.05 7.48 11.21
CA LEU A 143 -17.17 7.26 12.36
C LEU A 143 -16.54 8.55 12.90
N SER A 144 -16.39 9.58 12.07
CA SER A 144 -15.86 10.88 12.49
C SER A 144 -16.94 11.77 13.14
N PRO A 145 -16.61 12.53 14.22
CA PRO A 145 -15.31 12.60 14.89
C PRO A 145 -15.14 11.60 16.05
N GLU A 146 -16.19 10.86 16.41
CA GLU A 146 -16.25 10.04 17.64
C GLU A 146 -15.12 9.01 17.74
N TYR A 147 -14.87 8.30 16.64
CA TYR A 147 -13.82 7.27 16.56
C TYR A 147 -12.51 7.80 15.96
N GLY A 148 -12.39 9.11 15.79
CA GLY A 148 -11.21 9.77 15.22
C GLY A 148 -11.46 10.32 13.81
N GLN A 149 -10.39 10.66 13.12
CA GLN A 149 -10.36 11.18 11.75
C GLN A 149 -9.47 10.32 10.88
N LEU A 150 -9.63 10.40 9.55
CA LEU A 150 -8.75 9.69 8.60
C LEU A 150 -7.26 10.04 8.80
N SER A 151 -6.96 11.28 9.24
CA SER A 151 -5.58 11.70 9.49
C SER A 151 -4.93 11.03 10.71
N ASP A 152 -5.71 10.40 11.58
CA ASP A 152 -5.21 9.68 12.76
C ASP A 152 -4.49 8.38 12.37
N TRP A 153 -4.84 7.83 11.21
CA TRP A 153 -4.28 6.59 10.66
C TRP A 153 -2.98 6.79 9.89
N ARG A 154 -2.56 8.04 9.62
CA ARG A 154 -1.43 8.36 8.74
C ARG A 154 -0.18 7.53 9.03
N TYR A 155 0.24 7.48 10.28
CA TYR A 155 1.49 6.82 10.66
C TYR A 155 1.37 5.30 10.71
N TYR A 156 0.16 4.80 11.00
CA TYR A 156 -0.15 3.39 10.89
C TYR A 156 -0.08 2.93 9.43
N ASP A 157 -0.80 3.61 8.54
CA ASP A 157 -0.80 3.29 7.10
C ASP A 157 0.61 3.40 6.50
N LEU A 158 1.44 4.36 6.95
CA LEU A 158 2.83 4.48 6.52
C LEU A 158 3.70 3.30 6.96
N VAL A 159 3.66 2.89 8.23
CA VAL A 159 4.52 1.80 8.70
C VAL A 159 4.10 0.46 8.13
N THR A 160 2.81 0.21 7.98
CA THR A 160 2.33 -1.04 7.38
C THR A 160 2.70 -1.15 5.91
N GLU A 161 2.74 -0.02 5.18
CA GLU A 161 3.21 -0.01 3.79
C GLU A 161 4.72 -0.22 3.66
N VAL A 162 5.50 0.32 4.62
CA VAL A 162 6.94 0.02 4.71
C VAL A 162 7.15 -1.46 5.03
N ASN A 163 6.31 -2.04 5.91
CA ASN A 163 6.38 -3.45 6.26
C ASN A 163 6.17 -4.34 5.04
N ASP A 164 5.12 -4.07 4.25
CA ASP A 164 4.81 -4.83 3.03
C ASP A 164 5.98 -4.79 2.04
N ASP A 165 6.59 -3.61 1.79
CA ASP A 165 7.80 -3.48 0.96
C ASP A 165 8.97 -4.36 1.44
N VAL A 166 9.10 -4.56 2.74
CA VAL A 166 10.17 -5.37 3.32
C VAL A 166 9.80 -6.87 3.31
N GLU A 167 8.53 -7.20 3.55
CA GLU A 167 8.03 -8.58 3.56
C GLU A 167 8.06 -9.18 2.15
N ASP A 168 7.57 -8.43 1.17
CA ASP A 168 7.39 -8.86 -0.22
C ASP A 168 8.70 -8.80 -1.03
N LEU A 169 9.85 -8.47 -0.39
CA LEU A 169 11.16 -8.35 -1.04
C LEU A 169 11.46 -9.48 -2.03
N TYR A 170 11.15 -10.73 -1.67
CA TYR A 170 11.44 -11.90 -2.50
C TYR A 170 10.41 -12.12 -3.61
N GLU A 171 9.13 -11.81 -3.36
CA GLU A 171 8.07 -11.81 -4.39
C GLU A 171 8.43 -10.78 -5.47
N ASP A 172 8.87 -9.60 -5.04
CA ASP A 172 9.16 -8.46 -5.89
C ASP A 172 10.44 -8.58 -6.73
N LEU A 173 11.26 -9.60 -6.51
CA LEU A 173 12.42 -9.85 -7.38
C LEU A 173 11.98 -10.23 -8.80
N ASP A 174 10.83 -10.87 -8.94
CA ASP A 174 10.35 -11.37 -10.24
C ASP A 174 9.51 -10.35 -11.02
N PHE A 175 9.32 -9.15 -10.45
CA PHE A 175 8.46 -8.10 -11.02
C PHE A 175 9.16 -6.76 -11.17
N ILE A 176 8.52 -5.88 -11.92
CA ILE A 176 8.94 -4.50 -12.10
C ILE A 176 7.94 -3.61 -11.37
N ASN A 177 8.21 -3.43 -10.08
CA ASN A 177 7.35 -2.63 -9.22
C ASN A 177 8.12 -1.56 -8.45
N GLY A 178 7.37 -0.67 -7.82
CA GLY A 178 7.89 0.39 -6.99
C GLY A 178 8.36 -0.01 -5.61
N ASN A 179 8.72 -1.28 -5.33
CA ASN A 179 9.28 -1.64 -4.03
C ASN A 179 10.52 -0.79 -3.72
N ARG A 180 10.35 0.18 -2.81
CA ARG A 180 11.36 1.19 -2.55
C ARG A 180 12.48 0.60 -1.71
N PHE A 181 12.20 -0.40 -0.89
CA PHE A 181 13.21 -1.13 -0.13
C PHE A 181 14.19 -1.86 -1.07
N LEU A 182 13.67 -2.67 -2.00
CA LEU A 182 14.46 -3.32 -3.04
C LEU A 182 15.28 -2.32 -3.86
N ILE A 183 14.65 -1.26 -4.35
CA ILE A 183 15.33 -0.18 -5.11
C ILE A 183 16.43 0.48 -4.27
N SER A 184 16.19 0.69 -2.98
CA SER A 184 17.20 1.27 -2.07
C SER A 184 18.40 0.34 -1.91
N ILE A 185 18.18 -0.96 -1.75
CA ILE A 185 19.27 -1.95 -1.62
C ILE A 185 20.11 -1.96 -2.90
N LEU A 186 19.47 -1.97 -4.06
CA LEU A 186 20.15 -1.97 -5.35
C LEU A 186 21.04 -0.72 -5.50
N HIS A 187 20.52 0.47 -5.21
CA HIS A 187 21.24 1.74 -5.47
C HIS A 187 22.20 2.16 -4.35
N ASN A 188 21.90 1.86 -3.09
CA ASN A 188 22.65 2.37 -1.94
C ASN A 188 23.44 1.29 -1.21
N GLY A 189 23.18 0.02 -1.51
CA GLY A 189 23.65 -1.12 -0.72
C GLY A 189 22.90 -1.27 0.60
N LYS A 190 23.11 -2.43 1.24
CA LYS A 190 22.40 -2.83 2.46
C LYS A 190 22.59 -1.86 3.64
N GLN A 191 23.83 -1.49 3.94
CA GLN A 191 24.14 -0.70 5.14
C GLN A 191 23.50 0.69 5.10
N LYS A 192 23.60 1.39 3.95
CA LYS A 192 22.98 2.71 3.79
C LYS A 192 21.46 2.61 3.74
N THR A 193 20.91 1.56 3.15
CA THR A 193 19.47 1.29 3.17
C THR A 193 18.95 1.10 4.60
N LYS A 194 19.66 0.32 5.43
CA LYS A 194 19.33 0.15 6.85
C LYS A 194 19.18 1.49 7.55
N VAL A 195 20.21 2.33 7.45
CA VAL A 195 20.24 3.65 8.11
C VAL A 195 19.06 4.52 7.65
N ILE A 196 18.77 4.55 6.35
CA ILE A 196 17.67 5.35 5.79
C ILE A 196 16.31 4.90 6.35
N PHE A 197 16.06 3.59 6.36
CA PHE A 197 14.79 3.05 6.84
C PHE A 197 14.66 3.15 8.36
N ASP A 198 15.72 2.90 9.13
CA ASP A 198 15.71 3.07 10.59
C ASP A 198 15.39 4.52 10.98
N GLN A 199 15.99 5.49 10.28
CA GLN A 199 15.70 6.92 10.46
C GLN A 199 14.24 7.24 10.13
N PHE A 200 13.70 6.70 9.04
CA PHE A 200 12.32 6.93 8.68
C PHE A 200 11.33 6.31 9.68
N LEU A 201 11.60 5.09 10.14
CA LEU A 201 10.81 4.44 11.19
C LEU A 201 10.86 5.24 12.51
N GLN A 202 12.00 5.84 12.85
CA GLN A 202 12.09 6.76 13.99
C GLN A 202 11.23 8.02 13.79
N ILE A 203 11.22 8.60 12.58
CA ILE A 203 10.36 9.76 12.27
C ILE A 203 8.88 9.39 12.41
N ILE A 204 8.46 8.22 11.92
CA ILE A 204 7.08 7.73 12.11
C ILE A 204 6.79 7.57 13.60
N GLU A 205 7.71 6.97 14.36
CA GLU A 205 7.60 6.77 15.79
C GLU A 205 7.34 8.09 16.54
N ASP A 206 8.21 9.08 16.35
CA ASP A 206 8.14 10.38 17.02
C ASP A 206 6.85 11.11 16.67
N LYS A 207 6.48 11.14 15.38
CA LYS A 207 5.24 11.80 14.93
C LYS A 207 3.98 11.06 15.38
N SER A 208 4.02 9.74 15.53
CA SER A 208 2.89 8.96 16.05
C SER A 208 2.60 9.28 17.52
N ILE A 209 3.64 9.55 18.32
CA ILE A 209 3.51 9.99 19.73
C ILE A 209 2.83 11.35 19.78
N GLU A 210 3.31 12.32 19.00
CA GLU A 210 2.70 13.65 18.93
C GLU A 210 1.23 13.58 18.47
N LYS A 211 0.95 12.74 17.47
CA LYS A 211 -0.42 12.56 16.96
C LYS A 211 -1.34 11.94 18.00
N TYR A 212 -0.88 10.94 18.75
CA TYR A 212 -1.63 10.31 19.83
C TYR A 212 -1.99 11.33 20.94
N GLN A 213 -1.04 12.15 21.36
CA GLN A 213 -1.23 13.18 22.39
C GLN A 213 -2.29 14.22 22.00
N ASN A 214 -2.37 14.55 20.70
CA ASN A 214 -3.26 15.58 20.18
C ASN A 214 -4.62 15.05 19.68
N THR A 215 -4.82 13.74 19.65
CA THR A 215 -6.05 13.11 19.14
C THR A 215 -7.03 12.80 20.28
N GLN A 216 -8.34 12.96 20.00
CA GLN A 216 -9.42 12.71 20.97
C GLN A 216 -10.37 11.56 20.56
N GLY A 217 -10.19 10.98 19.38
CA GLY A 217 -11.01 9.86 18.91
C GLY A 217 -10.87 8.61 19.78
N LYS A 218 -11.96 7.85 19.91
CA LYS A 218 -11.99 6.61 20.72
C LYS A 218 -10.98 5.54 20.28
N MET A 219 -10.57 5.55 19.01
CA MET A 219 -9.59 4.60 18.47
C MET A 219 -8.13 5.00 18.71
N LYS A 220 -7.84 6.17 19.30
CA LYS A 220 -6.47 6.70 19.35
C LYS A 220 -5.46 5.75 20.02
N GLU A 221 -5.88 5.06 21.07
CA GLU A 221 -5.05 4.10 21.80
C GLU A 221 -4.71 2.89 20.93
N GLU A 222 -5.74 2.31 20.31
CA GLU A 222 -5.60 1.14 19.44
C GLU A 222 -4.70 1.45 18.24
N ILE A 223 -4.92 2.58 17.56
CA ILE A 223 -4.08 3.03 16.43
C ILE A 223 -2.64 3.22 16.89
N TYR A 224 -2.41 3.88 18.03
CA TYR A 224 -1.06 4.16 18.53
C TYR A 224 -0.32 2.88 18.91
N VAL A 225 -0.95 2.00 19.70
CA VAL A 225 -0.37 0.71 20.11
C VAL A 225 -0.02 -0.13 18.89
N GLN A 226 -0.92 -0.21 17.90
CA GLN A 226 -0.67 -0.98 16.69
C GLN A 226 0.43 -0.34 15.83
N THR A 227 0.49 0.98 15.72
CA THR A 227 1.60 1.69 15.05
C THR A 227 2.94 1.35 15.70
N ARG A 228 3.02 1.40 17.03
CA ARG A 228 4.22 1.06 17.80
C ARG A 228 4.65 -0.39 17.59
N HIS A 229 3.68 -1.31 17.60
CA HIS A 229 3.93 -2.72 17.35
C HIS A 229 4.49 -2.94 15.93
N GLN A 230 3.85 -2.36 14.91
CA GLN A 230 4.30 -2.50 13.52
C GLN A 230 5.67 -1.87 13.27
N ILE A 231 6.03 -0.77 13.95
CA ILE A 231 7.39 -0.21 13.88
C ILE A 231 8.41 -1.24 14.39
N SER A 232 8.13 -1.91 15.51
CA SER A 232 9.01 -2.93 16.07
C SER A 232 9.16 -4.13 15.13
N GLU A 233 8.04 -4.66 14.63
CA GLU A 233 8.05 -5.79 13.70
C GLU A 233 8.80 -5.46 12.41
N THR A 234 8.58 -4.25 11.87
CA THR A 234 9.25 -3.79 10.65
C THR A 234 10.76 -3.65 10.83
N ARG A 235 11.24 -3.18 11.99
CA ARG A 235 12.69 -3.14 12.30
C ARG A 235 13.30 -4.54 12.30
N ASN A 236 12.65 -5.49 12.98
CA ASN A 236 13.11 -6.88 13.05
C ASN A 236 13.15 -7.51 11.66
N LEU A 237 12.09 -7.31 10.88
CA LEU A 237 11.97 -7.84 9.53
C LEU A 237 13.01 -7.23 8.59
N LEU A 238 13.28 -5.93 8.72
CA LEU A 238 14.30 -5.23 7.94
C LEU A 238 15.69 -5.83 8.18
N ASP A 239 16.06 -6.08 9.42
CA ASP A 239 17.34 -6.71 9.76
C ASP A 239 17.42 -8.14 9.16
N LEU A 240 16.37 -8.94 9.33
CA LEU A 240 16.28 -10.29 8.76
C LEU A 240 16.42 -10.29 7.24
N ARG A 241 15.73 -9.39 6.54
CA ARG A 241 15.76 -9.30 5.06
C ARG A 241 17.10 -8.81 4.56
N LEU A 242 17.70 -7.81 5.21
CA LEU A 242 19.04 -7.33 4.86
C LEU A 242 20.11 -8.39 5.08
N GLU A 243 20.00 -9.22 6.11
CA GLU A 243 20.91 -10.34 6.33
C GLU A 243 20.74 -11.43 5.27
N SER A 244 19.50 -11.83 5.01
CA SER A 244 19.19 -12.97 4.14
C SER A 244 19.32 -12.70 2.64
N VAL A 245 19.05 -11.48 2.17
CA VAL A 245 19.07 -11.18 0.73
C VAL A 245 20.49 -11.26 0.16
N THR A 246 20.70 -11.96 -0.97
CA THR A 246 22.04 -12.11 -1.57
C THR A 246 22.24 -11.16 -2.75
N LEU A 247 23.49 -10.80 -3.05
CA LEU A 247 23.83 -10.05 -4.27
C LEU A 247 23.37 -10.80 -5.53
N VAL A 248 23.45 -12.14 -5.52
CA VAL A 248 23.00 -12.97 -6.65
C VAL A 248 21.50 -12.81 -6.89
N SER A 249 20.69 -12.84 -5.83
CA SER A 249 19.25 -12.62 -5.92
C SER A 249 18.93 -11.22 -6.44
N LEU A 250 19.59 -10.19 -5.90
CA LEU A 250 19.39 -8.80 -6.31
C LEU A 250 19.71 -8.57 -7.79
N HIS A 251 20.85 -9.07 -8.28
CA HIS A 251 21.23 -8.93 -9.69
C HIS A 251 20.35 -9.73 -10.66
N ARG A 252 19.63 -10.74 -10.16
CA ARG A 252 18.67 -11.53 -10.96
C ARG A 252 17.28 -10.92 -11.01
N SER A 253 16.99 -9.92 -10.16
CA SER A 253 15.69 -9.27 -10.16
C SER A 253 15.38 -8.62 -11.51
N GLU A 254 14.11 -8.63 -11.91
CA GLU A 254 13.64 -7.95 -13.13
C GLU A 254 13.97 -6.45 -13.08
N LEU A 255 13.81 -5.85 -11.90
CA LEU A 255 14.19 -4.47 -11.66
C LEU A 255 15.68 -4.19 -11.88
N ALA A 256 16.60 -5.05 -11.39
CA ALA A 256 18.04 -4.87 -11.59
C ALA A 256 18.45 -5.03 -13.05
N LYS A 257 17.91 -6.05 -13.74
CA LYS A 257 18.12 -6.24 -15.19
C LYS A 257 17.77 -4.96 -15.95
N TYR A 258 16.68 -4.32 -15.57
CA TYR A 258 16.26 -3.07 -16.15
C TYR A 258 17.21 -1.90 -15.83
N MET A 259 17.54 -1.67 -14.55
CA MET A 259 18.42 -0.57 -14.14
C MET A 259 19.77 -0.61 -14.87
N ILE A 260 20.35 -1.81 -15.03
CA ILE A 260 21.58 -2.04 -15.80
C ILE A 260 21.39 -1.69 -17.29
N SER A 261 20.27 -2.10 -17.89
CA SER A 261 20.00 -1.90 -19.33
C SER A 261 19.82 -0.42 -19.75
N LYS A 262 19.62 0.48 -18.79
CA LYS A 262 19.33 1.91 -19.02
C LYS A 262 20.43 2.85 -18.51
N ASP A 263 21.59 2.32 -18.15
CA ASP A 263 22.69 3.09 -17.52
C ASP A 263 22.22 3.87 -16.27
N ILE A 264 21.20 3.36 -15.57
CA ILE A 264 20.81 3.91 -14.27
C ILE A 264 21.84 3.38 -13.28
N VAL A 265 22.74 4.26 -12.86
CA VAL A 265 23.88 3.93 -11.99
C VAL A 265 23.38 3.18 -10.74
N ILE A 266 23.87 1.94 -10.60
CA ILE A 266 23.71 1.06 -9.44
C ILE A 266 24.93 1.24 -8.54
#